data_AF-A0A1E3QTQ8-F1
#
_entry.id   AF-A0A1E3QTQ8-F1
#
_cell.length_a   1.000
_cell.length_b   1.000
_cell.length_c   1.000
_cell.angle_alpha   90.00
_cell.angle_beta   90.00
_cell.angle_gamma   90.00
#
_symmetry.space_group_name_H-M   'P 1'
#
loop_
_entity.id
_entity.type
_entity.pdbx_description
1 polymer ?
#
loop_
_entity_poly.entity_id
_entity_poly.type
_entity_poly.pdbx_seq_one_letter_code
_entity_poly.pdbx_strand_id
1 'polypeptide(L)'
;MKVTYHSDESLGIVHESYRESRTEKSLRGVQMSAVKRDLARNNIVVLDSPAYIKGFRYQLHCEAKALATSYCLVHVMAPVAMCLTWNAACESPWDPQLLTQMAMRYEEPNEQNRWDSPLFALAYDESELPFADLWSTIVLKKGPTPNAATVLKPASGTNFLQELDKETQAVIQKIVAHQQLQATGGNVMVAAGVSVELPPRPVSIAQLQRIRRTYVTLNRMRTVDVERISPLFVDYLNRSLNNEESI
;
A
#
# COMPACT_ATOMS: atom_id res chain seq x y z
N MET A 1 -15.50 -4.85 -12.89
CA MET A 1 -14.54 -5.66 -12.11
C MET A 1 -14.23 -6.89 -12.95
N LYS A 2 -12.97 -7.08 -13.34
CA LYS A 2 -12.56 -8.26 -14.15
C LYS A 2 -12.22 -9.40 -13.20
N VAL A 3 -12.65 -10.62 -13.53
CA VAL A 3 -12.21 -11.84 -12.84
C VAL A 3 -11.28 -12.59 -13.78
N THR A 4 -10.07 -12.89 -13.30
CA THR A 4 -9.10 -13.73 -14.03
C THR A 4 -8.89 -15.01 -13.25
N TYR A 5 -8.95 -16.14 -13.94
CA TYR A 5 -8.73 -17.48 -13.38
C TYR A 5 -7.43 -18.05 -13.94
N HIS A 6 -6.58 -18.56 -13.05
CA HIS A 6 -5.34 -19.27 -13.37
C HIS A 6 -5.36 -20.63 -12.68
N SER A 7 -5.29 -21.69 -13.47
CA SER A 7 -5.00 -23.07 -13.05
C SER A 7 -3.66 -23.56 -13.60
N ASP A 8 -3.20 -24.72 -13.10
CA ASP A 8 -2.03 -25.39 -13.68
C ASP A 8 -2.18 -25.64 -15.18
N GLU A 9 -3.36 -26.09 -15.64
CA GLU A 9 -3.65 -26.32 -17.07
C GLU A 9 -3.57 -25.02 -17.87
N SER A 10 -4.17 -23.93 -17.36
CA SER A 10 -4.13 -22.62 -18.02
C SER A 10 -2.71 -22.04 -18.14
N LEU A 11 -1.82 -22.46 -17.23
CA LEU A 11 -0.42 -22.05 -17.17
C LEU A 11 0.53 -23.04 -17.86
N GLY A 12 0.01 -24.13 -18.43
CA GLY A 12 0.80 -25.18 -19.08
C GLY A 12 1.67 -25.99 -18.11
N ILE A 13 1.30 -26.04 -16.84
CA ILE A 13 1.97 -26.82 -15.80
C ILE A 13 1.42 -28.24 -15.85
N VAL A 14 2.27 -29.20 -16.18
CA VAL A 14 1.93 -30.63 -16.16
C VAL A 14 2.22 -31.23 -14.78
N HIS A 15 1.45 -32.25 -14.38
CA HIS A 15 1.57 -32.94 -13.08
C HIS A 15 3.01 -33.34 -12.73
N GLU A 16 3.74 -33.87 -13.69
CA GLU A 16 5.13 -34.33 -13.52
C GLU A 16 6.09 -33.21 -13.07
N SER A 17 5.73 -31.94 -13.30
CA SER A 17 6.48 -30.78 -12.83
C SER A 17 6.57 -30.70 -11.30
N TYR A 18 5.69 -31.38 -10.57
CA TYR A 18 5.70 -31.46 -9.11
C TYR A 18 6.63 -32.54 -8.54
N ARG A 19 7.35 -33.30 -9.39
CA ARG A 19 8.20 -34.41 -8.90
C ARG A 19 9.47 -33.92 -8.22
N GLU A 20 10.15 -32.94 -8.80
CA GLU A 20 11.42 -32.44 -8.28
C GLU A 20 11.26 -31.08 -7.59
N SER A 21 11.98 -30.86 -6.48
CA SER A 21 12.00 -29.57 -5.79
C SER A 21 12.41 -28.39 -6.70
N ARG A 22 13.25 -28.66 -7.72
CA ARG A 22 13.72 -27.66 -8.68
C ARG A 22 12.61 -27.25 -9.65
N THR A 23 11.90 -28.22 -10.24
CA THR A 23 10.78 -27.96 -11.16
C THR A 23 9.62 -27.32 -10.42
N GLU A 24 9.36 -27.74 -9.18
CA GLU A 24 8.40 -27.10 -8.30
C GLU A 24 8.71 -25.63 -7.99
N LYS A 25 9.98 -25.31 -7.77
CA LYS A 25 10.36 -23.90 -7.59
C LYS A 25 10.06 -23.09 -8.85
N SER A 26 10.29 -23.68 -10.02
CA SER A 26 10.01 -23.05 -11.31
C SER A 26 8.50 -22.84 -11.53
N LEU A 27 7.66 -23.86 -11.30
CA LEU A 27 6.20 -23.73 -11.48
C LEU A 27 5.59 -22.71 -10.52
N ARG A 28 6.09 -22.63 -9.27
CA ARG A 28 5.65 -21.58 -8.33
C ARG A 28 6.01 -20.19 -8.84
N GLY A 29 7.15 -20.06 -9.52
CA GLY A 29 7.53 -18.84 -10.22
C GLY A 29 6.56 -18.48 -11.36
N VAL A 30 6.07 -19.46 -12.10
CA VAL A 30 5.06 -19.28 -13.17
C VAL A 30 3.73 -18.82 -12.60
N GLN A 31 3.20 -19.55 -11.60
CA GLN A 31 1.96 -19.21 -10.89
C GLN A 31 2.04 -17.82 -10.27
N MET A 32 3.14 -17.52 -9.56
CA MET A 32 3.38 -16.20 -8.98
C MET A 32 3.42 -15.11 -10.05
N SER A 33 4.11 -15.35 -11.16
CA SER A 33 4.18 -14.38 -12.26
C SER A 33 2.81 -14.11 -12.86
N ALA A 34 1.96 -15.13 -13.01
CA ALA A 34 0.59 -14.97 -13.48
C ALA A 34 -0.26 -14.14 -12.52
N VAL A 35 -0.22 -14.44 -11.23
CA VAL A 35 -0.92 -13.66 -10.20
C VAL A 35 -0.46 -12.21 -10.23
N LYS A 36 0.85 -11.96 -10.21
CA LYS A 36 1.40 -10.60 -10.20
C LYS A 36 1.04 -9.77 -11.44
N ARG A 37 0.85 -10.40 -12.59
CA ARG A 37 0.45 -9.71 -13.83
C ARG A 37 -0.99 -9.20 -13.76
N ASP A 38 -1.91 -9.99 -13.20
CA ASP A 38 -3.34 -9.71 -13.24
C ASP A 38 -3.89 -9.07 -11.96
N LEU A 39 -3.15 -9.20 -10.85
CA LEU A 39 -3.55 -8.68 -9.55
C LEU A 39 -3.56 -7.15 -9.55
N ALA A 40 -4.74 -6.58 -9.30
CA ALA A 40 -4.96 -5.15 -9.25
C ALA A 40 -6.14 -4.83 -8.31
N ARG A 41 -6.26 -3.58 -7.87
CA ARG A 41 -7.33 -3.16 -6.93
C ARG A 41 -8.75 -3.27 -7.49
N ASN A 42 -8.90 -3.37 -8.80
CA ASN A 42 -10.17 -3.45 -9.51
C ASN A 42 -10.42 -4.81 -10.18
N ASN A 43 -9.54 -5.79 -9.94
CA ASN A 43 -9.61 -7.13 -10.51
C ASN A 43 -9.64 -8.18 -9.38
N ILE A 44 -10.35 -9.28 -9.62
CA ILE A 44 -10.25 -10.48 -8.80
C ILE A 44 -9.39 -11.48 -9.56
N VAL A 45 -8.40 -12.06 -8.87
CA VAL A 45 -7.59 -13.15 -9.41
C VAL A 45 -7.87 -14.41 -8.58
N VAL A 46 -8.30 -15.48 -9.24
CA VAL A 46 -8.41 -16.81 -8.66
C VAL A 46 -7.21 -17.62 -9.13
N LEU A 47 -6.38 -18.05 -8.19
CA LEU A 47 -5.33 -19.04 -8.45
C LEU A 47 -5.83 -20.39 -7.94
N ASP A 48 -6.22 -21.24 -8.86
CA ASP A 48 -6.59 -22.63 -8.62
C ASP A 48 -5.35 -23.50 -8.78
N SER A 49 -4.61 -23.65 -7.69
CA SER A 49 -3.43 -24.49 -7.67
C SER A 49 -3.29 -25.20 -6.33
N PRO A 50 -2.51 -26.29 -6.27
CA PRO A 50 -2.31 -27.05 -5.04
C PRO A 50 -1.86 -26.20 -3.85
N ALA A 51 -1.05 -25.15 -4.08
CA ALA A 51 -0.54 -24.21 -3.07
C ALA A 51 -0.16 -24.82 -1.69
N TYR A 52 0.35 -26.06 -1.71
CA TYR A 52 0.38 -26.98 -0.56
C TYR A 52 1.51 -26.71 0.43
N ILE A 53 2.41 -25.76 0.13
CA ILE A 53 3.48 -25.36 1.03
C ILE A 53 3.23 -23.95 1.61
N LYS A 54 3.51 -23.80 2.90
CA LYS A 54 3.36 -22.56 3.66
C LYS A 54 4.14 -21.41 3.04
N GLY A 55 5.37 -21.68 2.61
CA GLY A 55 6.25 -20.67 2.01
C GLY A 55 5.64 -20.02 0.76
N PHE A 56 4.91 -20.78 -0.05
CA PHE A 56 4.29 -20.25 -1.27
C PHE A 56 3.04 -19.42 -0.97
N ARG A 57 2.18 -19.89 -0.05
CA ARG A 57 1.03 -19.10 0.42
C ARG A 57 1.45 -17.77 1.03
N TYR A 58 2.54 -17.77 1.80
CA TYR A 58 3.13 -16.53 2.33
C TYR A 58 3.60 -15.58 1.22
N GLN A 59 4.20 -16.08 0.15
CA GLN A 59 4.60 -15.24 -0.99
C GLN A 59 3.37 -14.61 -1.68
N LEU A 60 2.29 -15.37 -1.89
CA LEU A 60 1.05 -14.86 -2.47
C LEU A 60 0.42 -13.77 -1.58
N HIS A 61 0.40 -14.00 -0.26
CA HIS A 61 -0.01 -12.99 0.71
C HIS A 61 0.81 -11.71 0.60
N CYS A 62 2.14 -11.82 0.43
CA CYS A 62 3.01 -10.65 0.30
C CYS A 62 2.65 -9.80 -0.93
N GLU A 63 2.31 -10.43 -2.06
CA GLU A 63 1.89 -9.70 -3.28
C GLU A 63 0.55 -8.99 -3.07
N ALA A 64 -0.45 -9.67 -2.49
CA ALA A 64 -1.73 -9.04 -2.14
C ALA A 64 -1.55 -7.85 -1.18
N LYS A 65 -0.71 -8.03 -0.17
CA LYS A 65 -0.37 -6.98 0.79
C LYS A 65 0.37 -5.81 0.14
N ALA A 66 1.27 -6.07 -0.81
CA ALA A 66 2.01 -5.00 -1.51
C ALA A 66 1.07 -4.07 -2.29
N LEU A 67 0.02 -4.61 -2.90
CA LEU A 67 -0.97 -3.85 -3.66
C LEU A 67 -2.16 -3.33 -2.83
N ALA A 68 -2.18 -3.64 -1.54
CA ALA A 68 -3.31 -3.39 -0.62
C ALA A 68 -4.62 -4.00 -1.13
N THR A 69 -4.57 -5.18 -1.74
CA THR A 69 -5.76 -5.95 -2.14
C THR A 69 -6.15 -6.90 -1.02
N SER A 70 -7.45 -7.02 -0.77
CA SER A 70 -8.03 -8.13 -0.01
C SER A 70 -7.69 -9.46 -0.69
N TYR A 71 -7.66 -10.52 0.11
CA TYR A 71 -7.54 -11.90 -0.36
C TYR A 71 -8.25 -12.81 0.64
N CYS A 72 -8.46 -14.05 0.25
CA CYS A 72 -8.80 -15.14 1.15
C CYS A 72 -8.13 -16.42 0.64
N LEU A 73 -7.96 -17.38 1.53
CA LEU A 73 -7.52 -18.73 1.21
C LEU A 73 -8.72 -19.66 1.27
N VAL A 74 -8.95 -20.43 0.21
CA VAL A 74 -9.95 -21.50 0.19
C VAL A 74 -9.21 -22.83 0.28
N HIS A 75 -9.53 -23.61 1.29
CA HIS A 75 -8.90 -24.90 1.57
C HIS A 75 -9.95 -25.99 1.42
N VAL A 76 -9.86 -26.77 0.34
CA VAL A 76 -10.72 -27.93 0.10
C VAL A 76 -10.05 -29.18 0.66
N MET A 77 -10.69 -29.81 1.63
CA MET A 77 -10.14 -30.90 2.44
C MET A 77 -10.71 -32.25 2.03
N ALA A 78 -9.84 -33.19 1.67
CA ALA A 78 -10.23 -34.58 1.40
C ALA A 78 -9.18 -35.56 1.96
N PRO A 79 -9.59 -36.73 2.47
CA PRO A 79 -8.66 -37.79 2.80
C PRO A 79 -7.84 -38.24 1.57
N VAL A 80 -6.54 -38.50 1.74
CA VAL A 80 -5.65 -38.92 0.64
C VAL A 80 -6.18 -40.17 -0.10
N ALA A 81 -6.78 -41.11 0.63
CA ALA A 81 -7.41 -42.30 0.04
C ALA A 81 -8.54 -41.95 -0.95
N MET A 82 -9.32 -40.91 -0.65
CA MET A 82 -10.38 -40.43 -1.54
C MET A 82 -9.80 -39.71 -2.75
N CYS A 83 -8.78 -38.87 -2.55
CA CYS A 83 -8.05 -38.24 -3.65
C CYS A 83 -7.50 -39.27 -4.64
N LEU A 84 -6.92 -40.38 -4.15
CA LEU A 84 -6.43 -41.47 -4.99
C LEU A 84 -7.57 -42.18 -5.75
N THR A 85 -8.72 -42.35 -5.11
CA THR A 85 -9.91 -42.95 -5.73
C THR A 85 -10.46 -42.08 -6.86
N TRP A 86 -10.60 -40.77 -6.64
CA TRP A 86 -11.02 -39.83 -7.68
C TRP A 86 -9.99 -39.72 -8.80
N ASN A 87 -8.70 -39.68 -8.45
CA ASN A 87 -7.62 -39.63 -9.41
C ASN A 87 -7.67 -40.83 -10.38
N ALA A 88 -7.98 -42.03 -9.90
CA ALA A 88 -8.13 -43.22 -10.74
C ALA A 88 -9.31 -43.16 -11.72
N ALA A 89 -10.30 -42.29 -11.46
CA ALA A 89 -11.47 -42.07 -12.32
C ALA A 89 -11.31 -40.86 -13.26
N CYS A 90 -10.23 -40.07 -13.13
CA CYS A 90 -9.98 -38.90 -13.99
C CYS A 90 -9.46 -39.30 -15.37
N GLU A 91 -9.79 -38.50 -16.40
CA GLU A 91 -9.28 -38.70 -17.77
C GLU A 91 -7.76 -38.48 -17.87
N SER A 92 -7.21 -37.55 -17.08
CA SER A 92 -5.79 -37.26 -16.99
C SER A 92 -5.31 -37.43 -15.55
N PRO A 93 -5.08 -38.68 -15.10
CA PRO A 93 -4.69 -38.95 -13.72
C PRO A 93 -3.28 -38.45 -13.40
N TRP A 94 -3.07 -38.06 -12.15
CA TRP A 94 -1.75 -37.95 -11.54
C TRP A 94 -1.11 -39.34 -11.40
N ASP A 95 0.21 -39.41 -11.47
CA ASP A 95 0.95 -40.57 -10.98
C ASP A 95 0.63 -40.79 -9.49
N PRO A 96 0.09 -41.96 -9.07
CA PRO A 96 -0.32 -42.19 -7.68
C PRO A 96 0.82 -42.03 -6.67
N GLN A 97 2.04 -42.38 -7.07
CA GLN A 97 3.22 -42.21 -6.22
C GLN A 97 3.53 -40.73 -6.00
N LEU A 98 3.52 -39.93 -7.08
CA LEU A 98 3.68 -38.48 -7.00
C LEU A 98 2.60 -37.82 -6.14
N LEU A 99 1.33 -38.17 -6.33
CA LEU A 99 0.22 -37.62 -5.54
C LEU A 99 0.41 -37.91 -4.04
N THR A 100 0.83 -39.14 -3.70
CA THR A 100 1.15 -39.52 -2.31
C THR A 100 2.34 -38.72 -1.76
N GLN A 101 3.38 -38.52 -2.56
CA GLN A 101 4.55 -37.71 -2.17
C GLN A 101 4.20 -36.23 -1.99
N MET A 102 3.28 -35.67 -2.78
CA MET A 102 2.76 -34.32 -2.59
C MET A 102 1.99 -34.22 -1.28
N ALA A 103 1.13 -35.20 -0.97
CA ALA A 103 0.39 -35.25 0.29
C ALA A 103 1.32 -35.33 1.51
N MET A 104 2.44 -36.06 1.43
CA MET A 104 3.43 -36.11 2.52
C MET A 104 4.18 -34.79 2.75
N ARG A 105 4.24 -33.92 1.73
CA ARG A 105 4.88 -32.59 1.80
C ARG A 105 3.88 -31.49 2.09
N TYR A 106 2.61 -31.84 2.24
CA TYR A 106 1.54 -30.88 2.47
C TYR A 106 1.69 -30.21 3.85
N GLU A 107 1.64 -28.89 3.85
CA GLU A 107 1.62 -28.06 5.06
C GLU A 107 0.25 -27.41 5.19
N GLU A 108 -0.56 -27.92 6.11
CA GLU A 108 -1.93 -27.46 6.33
C GLU A 108 -1.99 -25.94 6.63
N PRO A 109 -2.90 -25.18 5.99
CA PRO A 109 -3.19 -23.81 6.36
C PRO A 109 -3.62 -23.67 7.82
N ASN A 110 -3.17 -22.61 8.47
CA ASN A 110 -3.54 -22.34 9.86
C ASN A 110 -4.12 -20.93 9.97
N GLU A 111 -5.41 -20.82 10.31
CA GLU A 111 -6.13 -19.55 10.46
C GLU A 111 -5.51 -18.57 11.46
N GLN A 112 -4.72 -19.06 12.44
CA GLN A 112 -4.00 -18.22 13.39
C GLN A 112 -2.85 -17.47 12.74
N ASN A 113 -2.32 -17.98 11.61
CA ASN A 113 -1.36 -17.26 10.80
C ASN A 113 -2.07 -16.15 10.03
N ARG A 114 -1.63 -14.91 10.25
CA ARG A 114 -2.17 -13.74 9.55
C ARG A 114 -2.14 -13.85 8.03
N TRP A 115 -1.19 -14.58 7.44
CA TRP A 115 -1.07 -14.75 6.00
C TRP A 115 -1.92 -15.89 5.42
N ASP A 116 -2.41 -16.81 6.26
CA ASP A 116 -3.37 -17.83 5.84
C ASP A 116 -4.83 -17.36 6.11
N SER A 117 -5.01 -16.33 6.95
CA SER A 117 -6.32 -15.73 7.25
C SER A 117 -6.66 -14.55 6.32
N PRO A 118 -7.91 -14.39 5.85
CA PRO A 118 -9.09 -15.23 6.13
C PRO A 118 -9.05 -16.58 5.39
N LEU A 119 -9.28 -17.66 6.14
CA LEU A 119 -9.30 -19.05 5.66
C LEU A 119 -10.74 -19.55 5.59
N PHE A 120 -11.13 -20.12 4.46
CA PHE A 120 -12.39 -20.84 4.24
C PHE A 120 -12.06 -22.32 4.07
N ALA A 121 -12.21 -23.09 5.14
CA ALA A 121 -12.04 -24.54 5.11
C ALA A 121 -13.36 -25.19 4.68
N LEU A 122 -13.30 -26.03 3.65
CA LEU A 122 -14.43 -26.73 3.06
C LEU A 122 -14.11 -28.22 3.06
N ALA A 123 -14.93 -29.04 3.71
CA ALA A 123 -14.82 -30.48 3.53
C ALA A 123 -15.28 -30.89 2.12
N TYR A 124 -14.72 -31.97 1.59
CA TYR A 124 -15.01 -32.44 0.24
C TYR A 124 -16.47 -32.86 0.01
N ASP A 125 -17.20 -33.18 1.08
CA ASP A 125 -18.60 -33.60 1.07
C ASP A 125 -19.56 -32.44 1.38
N GLU A 126 -19.04 -31.23 1.62
CA GLU A 126 -19.86 -30.03 1.69
C GLU A 126 -20.37 -29.64 0.31
N SER A 127 -21.69 -29.47 0.21
CA SER A 127 -22.37 -29.09 -1.04
C SER A 127 -22.57 -27.58 -1.18
N GLU A 128 -22.44 -26.82 -0.08
CA GLU A 128 -22.69 -25.38 -0.05
C GLU A 128 -21.38 -24.59 0.12
N LEU A 129 -21.05 -23.79 -0.89
CA LEU A 129 -19.96 -22.83 -0.81
C LEU A 129 -20.45 -21.57 -0.07
N PRO A 130 -19.72 -21.04 0.93
CA PRO A 130 -20.05 -19.80 1.64
C PRO A 130 -19.76 -18.57 0.76
N PHE A 131 -20.45 -18.46 -0.37
CA PHE A 131 -20.19 -17.46 -1.40
C PHE A 131 -20.40 -16.03 -0.88
N ALA A 132 -21.40 -15.81 -0.03
CA ALA A 132 -21.66 -14.49 0.56
C ALA A 132 -20.46 -13.99 1.39
N ASP A 133 -19.85 -14.88 2.17
CA ASP A 133 -18.71 -14.55 3.03
C ASP A 133 -17.40 -14.41 2.23
N LEU A 134 -17.22 -15.23 1.20
CA LEU A 134 -16.13 -15.08 0.23
C LEU A 134 -16.22 -13.72 -0.47
N TRP A 135 -17.39 -13.39 -1.00
CA TRP A 135 -17.64 -12.12 -1.69
C TRP A 135 -17.44 -10.93 -0.77
N SER A 136 -17.96 -10.98 0.46
CA SER A 136 -17.76 -9.91 1.44
C SER A 136 -16.29 -9.71 1.79
N THR A 137 -15.52 -10.81 1.87
CA THR A 137 -14.10 -10.75 2.19
C THR A 137 -13.25 -10.22 1.04
N ILE A 138 -13.54 -10.63 -0.20
CA ILE A 138 -12.77 -10.21 -1.37
C ILE A 138 -13.16 -8.79 -1.80
N VAL A 139 -14.44 -8.44 -1.78
CA VAL A 139 -14.94 -7.19 -2.41
C VAL A 139 -15.24 -6.09 -1.40
N LEU A 140 -15.81 -6.44 -0.24
CA LEU A 140 -16.31 -5.44 0.72
C LEU A 140 -15.27 -5.06 1.79
N LYS A 141 -14.36 -5.97 2.16
CA LYS A 141 -13.29 -5.66 3.11
C LYS A 141 -12.18 -4.84 2.43
N LYS A 142 -11.69 -3.82 3.14
CA LYS A 142 -10.48 -3.11 2.73
C LYS A 142 -9.27 -4.05 2.85
N GLY A 143 -8.42 -4.05 1.84
CA GLY A 143 -7.17 -4.80 1.86
C GLY A 143 -6.24 -4.37 3.01
N PRO A 144 -5.29 -5.23 3.40
CA PRO A 144 -4.36 -4.95 4.48
C PRO A 144 -3.50 -3.73 4.13
N THR A 145 -3.15 -2.94 5.16
CA THR A 145 -2.22 -1.82 4.99
C THR A 145 -0.84 -2.36 4.58
N PRO A 146 -0.29 -1.91 3.44
CA PRO A 146 1.05 -2.32 3.05
C PRO A 146 2.06 -1.83 4.10
N ASN A 147 3.15 -2.56 4.27
CA ASN A 147 4.20 -2.14 5.20
C ASN A 147 4.77 -0.80 4.72
N ALA A 148 4.92 0.18 5.62
CA ALA A 148 5.44 1.50 5.28
C ALA A 148 6.84 1.48 4.63
N ALA A 149 7.62 0.41 4.86
CA ALA A 149 8.92 0.17 4.25
C ALA A 149 8.85 -0.31 2.78
N THR A 150 7.72 -0.91 2.35
CA THR A 150 7.52 -1.43 0.99
C THR A 150 6.55 -0.58 0.17
N VAL A 151 5.85 0.36 0.79
CA VAL A 151 5.17 1.42 0.06
C VAL A 151 6.25 2.27 -0.58
N LEU A 152 6.44 2.10 -1.89
CA LEU A 152 7.02 3.15 -2.72
C LEU A 152 6.15 4.37 -2.47
N LYS A 153 6.61 5.26 -1.59
CA LYS A 153 6.02 6.59 -1.52
C LYS A 153 6.06 7.08 -2.97
N PRO A 154 4.96 7.64 -3.50
CA PRO A 154 5.08 8.48 -4.69
C PRO A 154 6.30 9.37 -4.44
N ALA A 155 7.10 9.65 -5.46
CA ALA A 155 8.15 10.65 -5.32
C ALA A 155 7.47 11.98 -4.96
N SER A 156 7.15 12.16 -3.68
CA SER A 156 6.86 13.42 -3.06
C SER A 156 8.08 14.21 -3.43
N GLY A 157 7.90 15.21 -4.30
CA GLY A 157 8.99 15.94 -4.93
C GLY A 157 10.07 16.12 -3.88
N THR A 158 11.25 15.54 -4.16
CA THR A 158 12.34 15.17 -3.23
C THR A 158 12.91 16.35 -2.45
N ASN A 159 12.20 17.47 -2.46
CA ASN A 159 12.60 18.80 -2.14
C ASN A 159 11.55 19.59 -1.35
N PHE A 160 10.33 19.08 -1.08
CA PHE A 160 9.29 19.91 -0.46
C PHE A 160 9.73 20.60 0.84
N LEU A 161 10.42 19.89 1.74
CA LEU A 161 10.93 20.52 2.97
C LEU A 161 12.00 21.58 2.68
N GLN A 162 12.86 21.33 1.69
CA GLN A 162 13.88 22.30 1.28
C GLN A 162 13.25 23.54 0.62
N GLU A 163 12.21 23.34 -0.20
CA GLU A 163 11.44 24.40 -0.85
C GLU A 163 10.61 25.19 0.16
N LEU A 164 9.99 24.51 1.14
CA LEU A 164 9.30 25.14 2.25
C LEU A 164 10.24 26.04 3.06
N ASP A 165 11.42 25.55 3.42
CA ASP A 165 12.42 26.35 4.13
C ASP A 165 12.92 27.53 3.27
N LYS A 166 13.22 27.29 1.99
CA LYS A 166 13.71 28.30 1.06
C LYS A 166 12.70 29.43 0.84
N GLU A 167 11.46 29.10 0.51
CA GLU A 167 10.41 30.08 0.22
C GLU A 167 10.04 30.89 1.47
N THR A 168 9.85 30.22 2.62
CA THR A 168 9.54 30.93 3.87
C THR A 168 10.67 31.87 4.32
N GLN A 169 11.93 31.48 4.11
CA GLN A 169 13.08 32.33 4.41
C GLN A 169 13.17 33.53 3.45
N ALA A 170 12.85 33.35 2.17
CA ALA A 170 12.81 34.45 1.19
C ALA A 170 11.76 35.52 1.57
N VAL A 171 10.60 35.11 2.09
CA VAL A 171 9.59 36.03 2.63
C VAL A 171 10.13 36.83 3.81
N ILE A 172 10.80 36.19 4.77
CA ILE A 172 11.41 36.91 5.91
C ILE A 172 12.46 37.93 5.42
N GLN A 173 13.31 37.55 4.46
CA GLN A 173 14.33 38.46 3.94
C GLN A 173 13.73 39.72 3.32
N LYS A 174 12.60 39.60 2.60
CA LYS A 174 11.87 40.76 2.06
C LYS A 174 11.34 41.68 3.17
N ILE A 175 10.83 41.10 4.26
CA ILE A 175 10.36 41.87 5.43
C ILE A 175 11.52 42.61 6.09
N VAL A 176 12.64 41.93 6.35
CA VAL A 176 13.82 42.54 6.98
C VAL A 176 14.40 43.65 6.11
N ALA A 177 14.46 43.46 4.78
CA ALA A 177 14.92 44.50 3.86
C ALA A 177 13.99 45.72 3.87
N HIS A 178 12.67 45.50 3.96
CA HIS A 178 11.71 46.60 4.09
C HIS A 178 11.88 47.37 5.41
N GLN A 179 12.10 46.66 6.52
CA GLN A 179 12.33 47.27 7.84
C GLN A 179 13.64 48.08 7.92
N GLN A 180 14.62 47.79 7.06
CA GLN A 180 15.85 48.61 6.97
C GLN A 180 15.59 49.96 6.28
N LEU A 181 14.59 50.03 5.39
CA LEU A 181 14.23 51.24 4.65
C LEU A 181 13.14 52.05 5.36
N GLN A 182 12.25 51.38 6.10
CA GLN A 182 11.15 51.99 6.85
C GLN A 182 11.14 51.46 8.28
N ALA A 183 11.20 52.37 9.26
CA ALA A 183 11.44 52.00 10.65
C ALA A 183 10.31 51.16 11.30
N THR A 184 9.05 51.36 10.92
CA THR A 184 7.88 50.67 11.51
C THR A 184 6.67 50.70 10.57
N GLY A 185 5.83 49.66 10.64
CA GLY A 185 4.62 49.52 9.83
C GLY A 185 4.88 49.27 8.35
N GLY A 186 3.79 49.18 7.57
CA GLY A 186 3.84 49.12 6.10
C GLY A 186 3.47 47.77 5.51
N ASN A 187 3.22 47.78 4.20
CA ASN A 187 2.84 46.58 3.43
C ASN A 187 4.04 46.09 2.62
N VAL A 188 4.52 44.89 2.96
CA VAL A 188 5.63 44.24 2.25
C VAL A 188 5.07 43.39 1.13
N MET A 189 5.29 43.81 -0.11
CA MET A 189 4.90 43.05 -1.29
C MET A 189 5.81 41.83 -1.48
N VAL A 190 5.25 40.63 -1.32
CA VAL A 190 5.97 39.36 -1.47
C VAL A 190 5.83 38.83 -2.90
N ALA A 191 4.63 38.90 -3.48
CA ALA A 191 4.33 38.54 -4.86
C ALA A 191 3.12 39.36 -5.38
N ALA A 192 2.75 39.20 -6.65
CA ALA A 192 1.59 39.88 -7.22
C ALA A 192 0.31 39.52 -6.43
N GLY A 193 -0.27 40.50 -5.72
CA GLY A 193 -1.46 40.32 -4.89
C GLY A 193 -1.22 39.66 -3.53
N VAL A 194 0.03 39.45 -3.11
CA VAL A 194 0.37 38.83 -1.82
C VAL A 194 1.28 39.77 -1.02
N SER A 195 0.73 40.35 0.05
CA SER A 195 1.42 41.29 0.94
C SER A 195 1.38 40.88 2.40
N VAL A 196 2.48 41.12 3.11
CA VAL A 196 2.54 41.03 4.57
C VAL A 196 2.25 42.41 5.14
N GLU A 197 1.26 42.49 6.03
CA GLU A 197 0.90 43.73 6.72
C GLU A 197 1.70 43.80 8.02
N LEU A 198 2.61 44.76 8.11
CA LEU A 198 3.41 44.95 9.33
C LEU A 198 2.66 45.89 10.28
N PRO A 199 2.55 45.54 11.56
CA PRO A 199 1.93 46.40 12.55
C PRO A 199 2.79 47.67 12.78
N PRO A 200 2.20 48.76 13.31
CA PRO A 200 2.90 50.02 13.58
C PRO A 200 3.80 49.94 14.84
N ARG A 201 4.43 48.79 15.07
CA ARG A 201 5.37 48.49 16.16
C ARG A 201 6.59 47.78 15.58
N PRO A 202 7.76 47.86 16.24
CA PRO A 202 8.93 47.12 15.79
C PRO A 202 8.69 45.61 15.91
N VAL A 203 8.68 44.91 14.78
CA VAL A 203 8.67 43.44 14.73
C VAL A 203 10.11 42.95 14.63
N SER A 204 10.60 42.25 15.66
CA SER A 204 11.99 41.79 15.67
C SER A 204 12.24 40.62 14.71
N ILE A 205 13.47 40.49 14.22
CA ILE A 205 13.91 39.34 13.41
C ILE A 205 13.70 38.02 14.17
N ALA A 206 13.93 38.03 15.49
CA ALA A 206 13.73 36.87 16.36
C ALA A 206 12.26 36.41 16.37
N GLN A 207 11.32 37.36 16.36
CA GLN A 207 9.89 37.08 16.29
C GLN A 207 9.51 36.44 14.95
N LEU A 208 9.95 37.03 13.83
CA LEU A 208 9.68 36.47 12.49
C LEU A 208 10.24 35.04 12.36
N GLN A 209 11.45 34.80 12.84
CA GLN A 209 12.07 33.47 12.83
C GLN A 209 11.37 32.48 13.77
N ARG A 210 10.73 32.94 14.85
CA ARG A 210 9.89 32.10 15.70
C ARG A 210 8.62 31.68 14.96
N ILE A 211 7.92 32.62 14.33
CA ILE A 211 6.69 32.34 13.55
C ILE A 211 7.00 31.36 12.41
N ARG A 212 8.11 31.55 11.69
CA ARG A 212 8.57 30.62 10.64
C ARG A 212 8.82 29.22 11.17
N ARG A 213 9.56 29.08 12.27
CA ARG A 213 9.81 27.75 12.87
C ARG A 213 8.52 27.03 13.25
N THR A 214 7.54 27.75 13.80
CA THR A 214 6.22 27.18 14.09
C THR A 214 5.52 26.73 12.81
N TYR A 215 5.49 27.57 11.77
CA TYR A 215 4.86 27.25 10.49
C TYR A 215 5.50 26.04 9.79
N VAL A 216 6.83 25.97 9.73
CA VAL A 216 7.58 24.85 9.15
C VAL A 216 7.31 23.56 9.94
N THR A 217 7.25 23.65 11.27
CA THR A 217 6.93 22.49 12.11
C THR A 217 5.51 21.98 11.87
N LEU A 218 4.53 22.89 11.77
CA LEU A 218 3.12 22.55 11.50
C LEU A 218 2.91 21.93 10.12
N ASN A 219 3.68 22.33 9.12
CA ASN A 219 3.53 21.88 7.74
C ASN A 219 4.57 20.82 7.32
N ARG A 220 5.38 20.31 8.26
CA ARG A 220 6.42 19.29 7.99
C ARG A 220 5.88 18.01 7.34
N MET A 221 4.64 17.64 7.63
CA MET A 221 4.00 16.42 7.08
C MET A 221 2.93 16.71 6.01
N ARG A 222 2.70 17.97 5.66
CA ARG A 222 1.72 18.36 4.63
C ARG A 222 2.46 18.62 3.34
N THR A 223 2.09 17.94 2.27
CA THR A 223 2.59 18.28 0.92
C THR A 223 1.71 19.37 0.33
N VAL A 224 2.30 20.50 -0.02
CA VAL A 224 1.62 21.61 -0.71
C VAL A 224 2.41 21.93 -1.98
N ASP A 225 1.72 22.32 -3.05
CA ASP A 225 2.38 22.80 -4.27
C ASP A 225 3.28 24.00 -3.96
N VAL A 226 4.47 24.02 -4.58
CA VAL A 226 5.53 25.02 -4.31
C VAL A 226 5.02 26.46 -4.45
N GLU A 227 4.21 26.70 -5.48
CA GLU A 227 3.62 28.01 -5.78
C GLU A 227 2.71 28.54 -4.67
N ARG A 228 2.13 27.63 -3.86
CA ARG A 228 1.21 27.97 -2.78
C ARG A 228 1.90 28.16 -1.43
N ILE A 229 3.18 27.81 -1.31
CA ILE A 229 3.93 27.93 -0.04
C ILE A 229 3.99 29.39 0.41
N SER A 230 4.40 30.28 -0.49
CA SER A 230 4.55 31.71 -0.19
C SER A 230 3.22 32.39 0.20
N PRO A 231 2.12 32.24 -0.57
CA PRO A 231 0.81 32.79 -0.19
C PRO A 231 0.29 32.30 1.18
N LEU A 232 0.41 30.99 1.45
CA LEU A 232 -0.07 30.41 2.72
C LEU A 232 0.77 30.87 3.92
N PHE A 233 2.09 31.02 3.73
CA PHE A 233 2.95 31.53 4.79
C PHE A 233 2.64 33.01 5.09
N VAL A 234 2.33 33.82 4.07
CA VAL A 234 1.93 35.22 4.24
C VAL A 234 0.60 35.35 5.00
N ASP A 235 -0.42 34.55 4.66
CA ASP A 235 -1.68 34.51 5.42
C ASP A 235 -1.44 34.10 6.89
N TYR A 236 -0.58 33.11 7.12
CA TYR A 236 -0.19 32.71 8.47
C TYR A 236 0.57 33.80 9.24
N LEU A 237 1.47 34.54 8.57
CA LEU A 237 2.18 35.68 9.14
C LEU A 237 1.20 36.78 9.55
N ASN A 238 0.31 37.20 8.66
CA ASN A 238 -0.67 38.26 8.94
C ASN A 238 -1.55 37.89 10.14
N ARG A 239 -2.06 36.64 10.20
CA ARG A 239 -2.84 36.16 11.35
C ARG A 239 -2.01 36.12 12.64
N SER A 240 -0.75 35.70 12.56
CA SER A 240 0.13 35.60 13.73
C SER A 240 0.50 36.98 14.29
N LEU A 241 0.68 37.98 13.41
CA LEU A 241 0.99 39.35 13.79
C LEU A 241 -0.23 40.08 14.35
N ASN A 242 -1.43 39.83 13.79
CA ASN A 242 -2.69 40.45 14.24
C ASN A 242 -3.21 39.84 15.56
N ASN A 243 -3.03 38.54 15.79
CA ASN A 243 -3.47 37.91 17.04
C ASN A 243 -2.72 38.43 18.28
N GLU A 244 -1.52 39.00 18.12
CA GLU A 244 -0.80 39.66 19.21
C GLU A 244 -1.31 41.08 19.51
N GLU A 245 -2.22 41.66 18.70
CA GLU A 245 -2.87 42.95 19.01
C GLU A 245 -4.04 42.81 20.00
N SER A 246 -4.45 41.57 20.31
CA SER A 246 -5.64 41.27 21.13
C SER A 246 -5.31 40.93 22.61
N ILE A 247 -4.10 41.21 23.08
CA ILE A 247 -3.66 40.98 24.47
C ILE A 247 -3.11 42.28 25.06
#